data_AF-A0A6A5RAA3-F1
#
_entry.id   AF-A0A6A5RAA3-F1
#
_cell.length_a   1.000
_cell.length_b   1.000
_cell.length_c   1.000
_cell.angle_alpha   90.00
_cell.angle_beta   90.00
_cell.angle_gamma   90.00
#
_symmetry.space_group_name_H-M   'P 1'
#
loop_
_entity.id
_entity.type
_entity.pdbx_description
1 polymer ?
#
loop_
_entity_poly.entity_id
_entity_poly.type
_entity_poly.pdbx_seq_one_letter_code
_entity_poly.pdbx_strand_id
1 'polypeptide(L)'
;MPVSIEARQSRNFACAGFDANKPTIFKKSFTSLPAISKWFTPSTTNSQAYGINTSYLEQHASSTVPLELTRSFPNAPPTFERFEAPISLLLAHMSGPPTPNLHMYLAQHSLADLPAVLQADLPTPALLTKLGRGDIYASSVWLGRPPTRTPLHRDPNPNLFVQLAGQKVIRLFRPEIGRALYERAKLRAGGGGRANMRGEEMMVGDEMQALEEAVWDSQDEAVEGVEAQLSVGDGLHIPLGWWHAVRGTGEGANCSANWWFR
;
A
#
# COMPACT_ATOMS: atom_id res chain seq x y z
N MET A 1 2.71 21.58 6.41
CA MET A 1 2.57 20.22 6.99
C MET A 1 1.17 19.70 6.69
N PRO A 2 0.98 18.46 6.19
CA PRO A 2 -0.35 17.92 5.91
C PRO A 2 -1.19 17.77 7.19
N VAL A 3 -2.50 17.96 7.08
CA VAL A 3 -3.43 17.83 8.21
C VAL A 3 -3.77 16.36 8.43
N SER A 4 -3.69 15.87 9.66
CA SER A 4 -4.08 14.49 10.00
C SER A 4 -5.55 14.24 9.71
N ILE A 5 -5.87 13.12 9.07
CA ILE A 5 -7.27 12.71 8.88
C ILE A 5 -7.85 12.27 10.22
N GLU A 6 -8.97 12.87 10.62
CA GLU A 6 -9.70 12.43 11.81
C GLU A 6 -10.16 10.98 11.65
N ALA A 7 -9.76 10.16 12.62
CA ALA A 7 -10.13 8.76 12.68
C ALA A 7 -11.58 8.58 13.16
N ARG A 8 -12.35 7.74 12.46
CA ARG A 8 -13.64 7.26 12.99
C ARG A 8 -13.45 5.94 13.72
N GLN A 9 -13.84 5.92 15.00
CA GLN A 9 -14.07 4.69 15.75
C GLN A 9 -15.52 4.27 15.56
N SER A 10 -15.77 3.22 14.79
CA SER A 10 -17.13 2.70 14.67
C SER A 10 -17.12 1.18 14.81
N ARG A 11 -17.51 0.67 16.00
CA ARG A 11 -17.79 -0.76 16.22
C ARG A 11 -19.06 -1.22 15.48
N ASN A 12 -19.94 -0.26 15.19
CA ASN A 12 -21.09 -0.42 14.32
C ASN A 12 -20.81 0.43 13.08
N PHE A 13 -20.65 -0.19 11.91
CA PHE A 13 -20.53 0.49 10.60
C PHE A 13 -21.84 1.23 10.24
N ALA A 14 -22.31 2.11 11.10
CA ALA A 14 -23.39 3.04 10.82
C ALA A 14 -22.75 4.20 10.05
N CYS A 15 -23.05 4.28 8.75
CA CYS A 15 -22.59 5.34 7.82
C CYS A 15 -23.13 6.74 8.14
N ALA A 16 -23.58 7.01 9.37
CA ALA A 16 -24.07 8.33 9.74
C ALA A 16 -22.94 9.37 9.55
N GLY A 17 -23.14 10.25 8.56
CA GLY A 17 -22.17 11.28 8.17
C GLY A 17 -20.92 10.78 7.43
N PHE A 18 -20.91 9.57 6.86
CA PHE A 18 -19.85 9.15 5.94
C PHE A 18 -19.97 9.95 4.62
N ASP A 19 -18.89 10.63 4.24
CA ASP A 19 -18.81 11.37 2.98
C ASP A 19 -17.92 10.59 2.00
N ALA A 20 -18.55 9.95 1.02
CA ALA A 20 -17.88 9.17 -0.02
C ALA A 20 -16.91 9.98 -0.89
N ASN A 21 -16.91 11.32 -0.78
CA ASN A 21 -16.00 12.18 -1.52
C ASN A 21 -14.77 12.59 -0.68
N LYS A 22 -14.68 12.14 0.58
CA LYS A 22 -13.57 12.47 1.48
C LYS A 22 -12.82 11.22 1.96
N PRO A 23 -11.48 11.30 2.08
CA PRO A 23 -10.70 10.27 2.75
C PRO A 23 -11.21 10.03 4.17
N THR A 24 -11.34 8.76 4.55
CA THR A 24 -11.86 8.39 5.87
C THR A 24 -11.09 7.20 6.42
N ILE A 25 -10.58 7.31 7.64
CA ILE A 25 -9.95 6.20 8.35
C ILE A 25 -10.97 5.46 9.22
N PHE A 26 -11.07 4.15 9.02
CA PHE A 26 -11.80 3.21 9.87
C PHE A 26 -10.82 2.55 10.82
N LYS A 27 -10.64 3.12 12.02
CA LYS A 27 -9.66 2.60 12.98
C LYS A 27 -10.09 1.26 13.53
N LYS A 28 -9.16 0.30 13.52
CA LYS A 28 -9.31 -1.05 14.09
C LYS A 28 -10.60 -1.77 13.68
N SER A 29 -11.14 -1.45 12.50
CA SER A 29 -12.41 -1.98 12.01
C SER A 29 -12.26 -3.30 11.25
N PHE A 30 -11.03 -3.69 10.93
CA PHE A 30 -10.70 -4.89 10.16
C PHE A 30 -9.79 -5.86 10.94
N THR A 31 -9.72 -5.73 12.27
CA THR A 31 -8.89 -6.59 13.13
C THR A 31 -9.28 -8.06 13.09
N SER A 32 -10.49 -8.39 12.64
CA SER A 32 -11.00 -9.75 12.53
C SER A 32 -10.71 -10.42 11.18
N LEU A 33 -9.99 -9.77 10.26
CA LEU A 33 -9.59 -10.42 9.00
C LEU A 33 -8.66 -11.61 9.30
N PRO A 34 -9.00 -12.84 8.87
CA PRO A 34 -8.21 -14.02 9.21
C PRO A 34 -6.74 -13.93 8.82
N ALA A 35 -6.43 -13.25 7.71
CA ALA A 35 -5.06 -13.03 7.24
C ALA A 35 -4.16 -12.39 8.32
N ILE A 36 -4.69 -11.49 9.16
CA ILE A 36 -3.91 -10.81 10.21
C ILE A 36 -3.32 -11.84 11.19
N SER A 37 -4.14 -12.76 11.68
CA SER A 37 -3.72 -13.78 12.65
C SER A 37 -3.08 -15.01 12.01
N LYS A 38 -3.41 -15.31 10.76
CA LYS A 38 -2.92 -16.52 10.08
C LYS A 38 -1.59 -16.29 9.37
N TRP A 39 -1.39 -15.13 8.74
CA TRP A 39 -0.22 -14.87 7.91
C TRP A 39 0.93 -14.23 8.69
N PHE A 40 0.66 -13.66 9.86
CA PHE A 40 1.63 -12.87 10.62
C PHE A 40 1.68 -13.29 12.09
N THR A 41 2.86 -13.11 12.68
CA THR A 41 3.12 -13.34 14.10
C THR A 41 3.55 -12.02 14.75
N PRO A 42 2.92 -11.56 15.84
CA PRO A 42 3.37 -10.36 16.53
C PRO A 42 4.80 -10.54 17.04
N SER A 43 5.65 -9.51 16.90
CA SER A 43 6.98 -9.53 17.51
C SER A 43 6.88 -9.47 19.04
N THR A 44 7.74 -10.22 19.73
CA THR A 44 7.85 -10.20 21.20
C THR A 44 8.63 -9.00 21.72
N THR A 45 9.44 -8.36 20.88
CA THR A 45 10.34 -7.26 21.27
C THR A 45 9.85 -5.88 20.82
N ASN A 46 9.03 -5.82 19.76
CA ASN A 46 8.50 -4.59 19.21
C ASN A 46 7.01 -4.77 18.90
N SER A 47 6.13 -4.13 19.68
CA SER A 47 4.68 -4.28 19.58
C SER A 47 4.07 -3.79 18.26
N GLN A 48 4.84 -3.03 17.46
CA GLN A 48 4.43 -2.55 16.15
C GLN A 48 4.96 -3.41 15.00
N ALA A 49 5.90 -4.32 15.28
CA ALA A 49 6.51 -5.20 14.28
C ALA A 49 5.82 -6.57 14.23
N TYR A 50 5.79 -7.14 13.03
CA TYR A 50 5.20 -8.44 12.76
C TYR A 50 6.21 -9.31 12.01
N GLY A 51 6.34 -10.57 12.38
CA GLY A 51 6.97 -11.61 11.57
C GLY A 51 5.98 -12.20 10.58
N ILE A 52 6.50 -12.98 9.63
CA ILE A 52 5.69 -13.82 8.77
C ILE A 52 5.42 -15.16 9.48
N ASN A 53 4.20 -15.65 9.38
CA ASN A 53 3.87 -17.01 9.79
C ASN A 53 4.28 -18.00 8.69
N THR A 54 5.56 -18.34 8.71
CA THR A 54 6.20 -19.18 7.69
C THR A 54 5.54 -20.57 7.59
N SER A 55 5.16 -21.20 8.70
CA SER A 55 4.52 -22.52 8.70
C SER A 55 3.15 -22.54 8.02
N TYR A 56 2.44 -21.41 8.00
CA TYR A 56 1.17 -21.26 7.30
C TYR A 56 1.38 -20.97 5.80
N LEU A 57 2.20 -19.97 5.48
CA LEU A 57 2.37 -19.52 4.10
C LEU A 57 3.23 -20.47 3.24
N GLU A 58 4.15 -21.24 3.83
CA GLU A 58 4.97 -22.22 3.09
C GLU A 58 4.15 -23.38 2.51
N GLN A 59 2.94 -23.64 3.02
CA GLN A 59 2.01 -24.60 2.42
C GLN A 59 1.61 -24.19 0.98
N HIS A 60 1.84 -22.92 0.63
CA HIS A 60 1.57 -22.34 -0.66
C HIS A 60 2.84 -21.89 -1.39
N ALA A 61 4.02 -22.35 -0.95
CA ALA A 61 5.35 -21.94 -1.40
C ALA A 61 5.55 -21.93 -2.93
N SER A 62 4.92 -22.85 -3.66
CA SER A 62 5.04 -22.99 -5.11
C SER A 62 4.15 -22.05 -5.92
N SER A 63 3.26 -21.29 -5.27
CA SER A 63 2.35 -20.36 -5.95
C SER A 63 3.14 -19.24 -6.60
N THR A 64 2.98 -19.08 -7.91
CA THR A 64 3.64 -18.03 -8.68
C THR A 64 3.00 -16.68 -8.39
N VAL A 65 3.82 -15.69 -8.05
CA VAL A 65 3.41 -14.32 -7.72
C VAL A 65 4.29 -13.29 -8.41
N PRO A 66 3.75 -12.09 -8.72
CA PRO A 66 4.53 -10.99 -9.26
C PRO A 66 5.37 -10.36 -8.14
N LEU A 67 6.68 -10.32 -8.35
CA LEU A 67 7.64 -9.69 -7.46
C LEU A 67 8.32 -8.51 -8.14
N GLU A 68 8.45 -7.44 -7.37
CA GLU A 68 9.30 -6.29 -7.67
C GLU A 68 10.59 -6.41 -6.86
N LEU A 69 11.73 -6.21 -7.52
CA LEU A 69 13.04 -6.24 -6.88
C LEU A 69 13.80 -4.97 -7.19
N THR A 70 14.04 -4.17 -6.15
CA THR A 70 14.89 -3.00 -6.20
C THR A 70 16.25 -3.30 -5.58
N ARG A 71 17.33 -2.93 -6.27
CA ARG A 71 18.70 -3.01 -5.75
C ARG A 71 19.32 -1.62 -5.74
N SER A 72 19.93 -1.27 -4.62
CA SER A 72 20.61 0.02 -4.43
C SER A 72 22.12 -0.19 -4.39
N PHE A 73 22.87 0.77 -4.95
CA PHE A 73 24.32 0.71 -5.00
C PHE A 73 24.91 2.06 -4.54
N PRO A 74 26.06 2.08 -3.84
CA PRO A 74 26.64 3.34 -3.37
C PRO A 74 27.03 4.32 -4.49
N ASN A 75 27.47 3.79 -5.64
CA ASN A 75 28.04 4.58 -6.74
C ASN A 75 27.39 4.27 -8.09
N ALA A 76 26.17 3.73 -8.09
CA ALA A 76 25.43 3.45 -9.32
C ALA A 76 23.93 3.69 -9.11
N PRO A 77 23.19 4.03 -10.18
CA PRO A 77 21.74 4.13 -10.11
C PRO A 77 21.12 2.83 -9.59
N PRO A 78 20.03 2.91 -8.82
CA PRO A 78 19.31 1.71 -8.40
C PRO A 78 18.75 0.98 -9.62
N THR A 79 18.67 -0.35 -9.53
CA THR A 79 17.99 -1.17 -10.54
C THR A 79 16.65 -1.64 -10.04
N PHE A 80 15.71 -1.82 -10.95
CA PHE A 80 14.38 -2.34 -10.69
C PHE A 80 14.03 -3.39 -11.74
N GLU A 81 13.43 -4.48 -11.30
CA GLU A 81 12.87 -5.49 -12.20
C GLU A 81 11.56 -6.04 -11.64
N ARG A 82 10.67 -6.42 -12.57
CA ARG A 82 9.45 -7.19 -12.30
C ARG A 82 9.60 -8.58 -12.87
N PHE A 83 9.27 -9.59 -12.07
CA PHE A 83 9.32 -10.98 -12.51
C PHE A 83 8.30 -11.84 -11.74
N GLU A 84 7.91 -12.95 -12.34
CA GLU A 84 7.06 -13.96 -11.72
C GLU A 84 7.94 -15.02 -11.06
N ALA A 85 7.68 -15.34 -9.80
CA ALA A 85 8.41 -16.38 -9.08
C ALA A 85 7.53 -17.05 -8.00
N PRO A 86 7.92 -18.24 -7.52
CA PRO A 86 7.25 -18.84 -6.36
C PRO A 86 7.32 -17.92 -5.13
N ILE A 87 6.20 -17.80 -4.40
CA ILE A 87 6.11 -16.95 -3.20
C ILE A 87 7.15 -17.32 -2.14
N SER A 88 7.65 -18.57 -2.14
CA SER A 88 8.74 -19.00 -1.27
C SER A 88 10.00 -18.12 -1.35
N LEU A 89 10.28 -17.53 -2.52
CA LEU A 89 11.39 -16.60 -2.67
C LEU A 89 11.22 -15.35 -1.78
N LEU A 90 10.02 -14.77 -1.79
CA LEU A 90 9.68 -13.65 -0.92
C LEU A 90 9.67 -14.08 0.55
N LEU A 91 9.08 -15.23 0.88
CA LEU A 91 9.03 -15.73 2.26
C LEU A 91 10.43 -15.95 2.84
N ALA A 92 11.36 -16.50 2.04
CA ALA A 92 12.75 -16.67 2.43
C ALA A 92 13.44 -15.31 2.69
N HIS A 93 13.26 -14.33 1.78
CA HIS A 93 13.76 -12.97 1.96
C HIS A 93 13.18 -12.28 3.22
N MET A 94 11.91 -12.51 3.51
CA MET A 94 11.21 -11.96 4.67
C MET A 94 11.44 -12.71 5.99
N SER A 95 12.01 -13.91 5.94
CA SER A 95 12.38 -14.69 7.13
C SER A 95 13.87 -14.58 7.44
N GLY A 96 14.69 -14.34 6.43
CA GLY A 96 16.13 -14.12 6.57
C GLY A 96 16.50 -12.75 7.18
N PRO A 97 17.80 -12.52 7.45
CA PRO A 97 18.29 -11.23 7.95
C PRO A 97 18.01 -10.09 6.96
N PRO A 98 17.85 -8.84 7.43
CA PRO A 98 17.69 -7.69 6.56
C PRO A 98 18.86 -7.55 5.58
N THR A 99 18.55 -7.29 4.31
CA THR A 99 19.53 -7.00 3.25
C THR A 99 19.44 -5.53 2.87
N PRO A 100 20.30 -4.63 3.39
CA PRO A 100 20.11 -3.17 3.32
C PRO A 100 19.96 -2.57 1.91
N ASN A 101 20.49 -3.25 0.89
CA ASN A 101 20.54 -2.78 -0.49
C ASN A 101 19.64 -3.58 -1.44
N LEU A 102 18.80 -4.46 -0.90
CA LEU A 102 17.95 -5.35 -1.70
C LEU A 102 16.56 -5.37 -1.09
N HIS A 103 15.58 -4.90 -1.87
CA HIS A 103 14.18 -4.82 -1.46
C HIS A 103 13.34 -5.64 -2.42
N MET A 104 12.74 -6.71 -1.90
CA MET A 104 11.76 -7.51 -2.63
C MET A 104 10.36 -7.20 -2.11
N TYR A 105 9.44 -6.99 -3.04
CA TYR A 105 8.07 -6.60 -2.74
C TYR A 105 7.11 -7.35 -3.66
N LEU A 106 6.15 -8.07 -3.07
CA LEU A 106 4.97 -8.50 -3.82
C LEU A 106 4.07 -7.28 -3.97
N ALA A 107 3.87 -6.87 -5.22
CA ALA A 107 3.14 -5.66 -5.55
C ALA A 107 1.93 -6.00 -6.41
N GLN A 108 0.76 -5.52 -5.98
CA GLN A 108 -0.48 -5.56 -6.76
C GLN A 108 -0.89 -6.98 -7.23
N HIS A 109 -0.53 -8.02 -6.47
CA HIS A 109 -0.97 -9.37 -6.81
C HIS A 109 -2.47 -9.50 -6.57
N SER A 110 -3.21 -9.96 -7.58
CA SER A 110 -4.66 -10.11 -7.53
C SER A 110 -5.06 -11.10 -6.42
N LEU A 111 -6.07 -10.75 -5.61
CA LEU A 111 -6.60 -11.72 -4.64
C LEU A 111 -7.21 -12.93 -5.34
N ALA A 112 -7.75 -12.77 -6.55
CA ALA A 112 -8.36 -13.89 -7.30
C ALA A 112 -7.32 -14.92 -7.79
N ASP A 113 -6.04 -14.53 -7.87
CA ASP A 113 -4.95 -15.38 -8.34
C ASP A 113 -4.24 -16.10 -7.17
N LEU A 114 -4.56 -15.75 -5.92
CA LEU A 114 -4.07 -16.46 -4.75
C LEU A 114 -4.65 -17.89 -4.68
N PRO A 115 -3.98 -18.84 -4.01
CA PRO A 115 -4.60 -20.10 -3.61
C PRO A 115 -5.90 -19.88 -2.84
N ALA A 116 -6.92 -20.71 -3.09
CA ALA A 116 -8.28 -20.54 -2.52
C ALA A 116 -8.29 -20.41 -0.98
N VAL A 117 -7.37 -21.10 -0.29
CA VAL A 117 -7.21 -21.01 1.17
C VAL A 117 -6.80 -19.59 1.61
N LEU A 118 -5.89 -18.94 0.87
CA LEU A 118 -5.45 -17.57 1.14
C LEU A 118 -6.51 -16.54 0.72
N GLN A 119 -7.29 -16.82 -0.34
CA GLN A 119 -8.44 -15.98 -0.69
C GLN A 119 -9.47 -15.92 0.44
N ALA A 120 -9.75 -17.06 1.08
CA ALA A 120 -10.70 -17.15 2.19
C ALA A 120 -10.25 -16.35 3.43
N ASP A 121 -8.97 -15.99 3.54
CA ASP A 121 -8.44 -15.18 4.62
C ASP A 121 -8.61 -13.66 4.41
N LEU A 122 -8.98 -13.26 3.19
CA LEU A 122 -9.23 -11.88 2.77
C LEU A 122 -10.63 -11.75 2.16
N PRO A 123 -11.70 -12.06 2.90
CA PRO A 123 -13.06 -11.92 2.40
C PRO A 123 -13.34 -10.45 2.03
N THR A 124 -14.16 -10.26 0.99
CA THR A 124 -14.63 -8.93 0.59
C THR A 124 -15.28 -8.23 1.79
N PRO A 125 -14.79 -7.05 2.22
CA PRO A 125 -15.32 -6.41 3.40
C PRO A 125 -16.78 -5.97 3.25
N ALA A 126 -17.63 -6.34 4.20
CA ALA A 126 -19.05 -5.98 4.21
C ALA A 126 -19.30 -4.46 4.23
N LEU A 127 -18.30 -3.65 4.57
CA LEU A 127 -18.36 -2.20 4.46
C LEU A 127 -18.57 -1.74 3.00
N LEU A 128 -18.05 -2.46 2.01
CA LEU A 128 -18.10 -2.04 0.61
C LEU A 128 -19.53 -1.94 0.06
N THR A 129 -20.45 -2.78 0.54
CA THR A 129 -21.88 -2.68 0.19
C THR A 129 -22.55 -1.42 0.74
N LYS A 130 -21.91 -0.73 1.70
CA LYS A 130 -22.38 0.53 2.27
C LYS A 130 -21.69 1.77 1.67
N LEU A 131 -20.56 1.58 0.99
CA LEU A 131 -19.76 2.65 0.39
C LEU A 131 -20.09 2.89 -1.10
N GLY A 132 -20.68 1.90 -1.77
CA GLY A 132 -21.04 1.96 -3.19
C GLY A 132 -22.10 0.91 -3.55
N ARG A 133 -22.14 0.46 -4.81
CA ARG A 133 -23.04 -0.63 -5.24
C ARG A 133 -22.54 -2.01 -4.76
N GLY A 134 -21.34 -2.05 -4.19
CA GLY A 134 -20.70 -3.27 -3.70
C GLY A 134 -20.04 -4.10 -4.81
N ASP A 135 -19.99 -3.59 -6.04
CA ASP A 135 -19.31 -4.22 -7.16
C ASP A 135 -17.78 -4.02 -7.02
N ILE A 136 -17.03 -5.12 -7.05
CA ILE A 136 -15.58 -5.11 -6.91
C ILE A 136 -14.96 -5.12 -8.30
N TYR A 137 -14.36 -4.01 -8.69
CA TYR A 137 -13.62 -3.89 -9.95
C TYR A 137 -12.33 -4.73 -9.92
N ALA A 138 -11.59 -4.64 -8.82
CA ALA A 138 -10.35 -5.38 -8.61
C ALA A 138 -10.02 -5.44 -7.11
N SER A 139 -9.20 -6.40 -6.73
CA SER A 139 -8.63 -6.47 -5.39
C SER A 139 -7.23 -7.05 -5.44
N SER A 140 -6.33 -6.52 -4.62
CA SER A 140 -4.95 -6.97 -4.58
C SER A 140 -4.40 -7.03 -3.17
N VAL A 141 -3.27 -7.72 -3.02
CA VAL A 141 -2.43 -7.72 -1.82
C VAL A 141 -1.03 -7.21 -2.14
N TRP A 142 -0.41 -6.58 -1.15
CA TRP A 142 0.97 -6.12 -1.20
C TRP A 142 1.69 -6.61 0.04
N LEU A 143 2.90 -7.14 -0.13
CA LEU A 143 3.67 -7.74 0.97
C LEU A 143 5.17 -7.54 0.77
N GLY A 144 5.86 -7.07 1.81
CA GLY A 144 7.32 -7.05 1.87
C GLY A 144 7.85 -6.49 3.17
N ARG A 145 9.14 -6.14 3.19
CA ARG A 145 9.78 -5.48 4.33
C ARG A 145 9.81 -3.96 4.14
N PRO A 146 9.59 -3.15 5.20
CA PRO A 146 9.90 -1.74 5.15
C PRO A 146 11.40 -1.49 4.85
N PRO A 147 11.74 -0.33 4.24
CA PRO A 147 10.81 0.63 3.66
C PRO A 147 10.16 0.09 2.39
N THR A 148 8.84 0.24 2.27
CA THR A 148 8.12 0.03 0.99
C THR A 148 7.62 1.36 0.48
N ARG A 149 7.57 1.54 -0.84
CA ARG A 149 7.16 2.82 -1.43
C ARG A 149 6.22 2.58 -2.59
N THR A 150 5.20 3.41 -2.67
CA THR A 150 4.36 3.55 -3.86
C THR A 150 4.28 5.06 -4.15
N PRO A 151 4.88 5.53 -5.25
CA PRO A 151 4.92 6.94 -5.62
C PRO A 151 3.53 7.57 -5.74
N LEU A 152 3.50 8.90 -5.86
CA LEU A 152 2.26 9.65 -6.06
C LEU A 152 1.51 9.18 -7.31
N HIS A 153 0.29 8.69 -7.13
CA HIS A 153 -0.57 8.24 -8.21
C HIS A 153 -2.04 8.43 -7.84
N ARG A 154 -2.94 8.09 -8.76
CA ARG A 154 -4.39 8.03 -8.51
C ARG A 154 -4.97 6.75 -9.10
N ASP A 155 -6.09 6.32 -8.54
CA ASP A 155 -6.76 5.09 -8.94
C ASP A 155 -7.92 5.35 -9.89
N PRO A 156 -8.29 4.36 -10.75
CA PRO A 156 -9.43 4.51 -11.65
C PRO A 156 -10.78 4.41 -10.94
N ASN A 157 -10.82 3.89 -9.71
CA ASN A 157 -12.04 3.70 -8.90
C ASN A 157 -11.73 4.04 -7.42
N PRO A 158 -12.75 4.34 -6.59
CA PRO A 158 -12.61 4.38 -5.13
C PRO A 158 -11.93 3.12 -4.59
N ASN A 159 -11.17 3.27 -3.51
CA ASN A 159 -10.34 2.21 -2.96
C ASN A 159 -10.56 2.09 -1.45
N LEU A 160 -10.84 0.87 -0.98
CA LEU A 160 -10.72 0.52 0.43
C LEU A 160 -9.37 -0.15 0.66
N PHE A 161 -8.45 0.59 1.27
CA PHE A 161 -7.13 0.12 1.68
C PHE A 161 -7.19 -0.42 3.10
N VAL A 162 -6.71 -1.63 3.37
CA VAL A 162 -6.67 -2.21 4.73
C VAL A 162 -5.25 -2.66 5.09
N GLN A 163 -4.76 -2.22 6.25
CA GLN A 163 -3.45 -2.63 6.75
C GLN A 163 -3.54 -3.94 7.52
N LEU A 164 -2.77 -4.95 7.09
CA LEU A 164 -2.78 -6.30 7.64
C LEU A 164 -1.59 -6.57 8.59
N ALA A 165 -0.42 -5.99 8.30
CA ALA A 165 0.79 -6.13 9.12
C ALA A 165 1.66 -4.87 9.03
N GLY A 166 2.34 -4.49 10.11
CA GLY A 166 3.20 -3.31 10.14
C GLY A 166 2.44 -1.98 10.03
N GLN A 167 3.12 -0.94 9.53
CA GLN A 167 2.60 0.42 9.45
C GLN A 167 2.79 1.05 8.07
N LYS A 168 1.80 1.81 7.61
CA LYS A 168 1.91 2.63 6.41
C LYS A 168 1.48 4.06 6.68
N VAL A 169 2.24 5.01 6.14
CA VAL A 169 1.88 6.43 6.06
C VAL A 169 1.44 6.71 4.64
N ILE A 170 0.31 7.39 4.50
CA ILE A 170 -0.29 7.71 3.21
C ILE A 170 -0.55 9.21 3.18
N ARG A 171 0.04 9.92 2.21
CA ARG A 171 -0.28 11.33 1.93
C ARG A 171 -1.30 11.36 0.81
N LEU A 172 -2.38 12.11 1.01
CA LEU A 172 -3.49 12.22 0.06
C LEU A 172 -3.74 13.67 -0.33
N PHE A 173 -4.05 13.88 -1.60
CA PHE A 173 -4.28 15.19 -2.19
C PHE A 173 -5.56 15.18 -3.01
N ARG A 174 -6.28 16.31 -2.96
CA ARG A 174 -7.43 16.54 -3.83
C ARG A 174 -7.01 16.42 -5.31
N PRO A 175 -7.92 16.06 -6.23
CA PRO A 175 -7.60 15.79 -7.63
C PRO A 175 -6.77 16.89 -8.31
N GLU A 176 -7.10 18.15 -8.06
CA GLU A 176 -6.46 19.33 -8.67
C GLU A 176 -5.04 19.54 -8.13
N ILE A 177 -4.86 19.36 -6.82
CA ILE A 177 -3.57 19.55 -6.12
C ILE A 177 -2.61 18.43 -6.50
N GLY A 178 -3.06 17.18 -6.40
CA GLY A 178 -2.25 16.02 -6.76
C GLY A 178 -1.82 16.03 -8.22
N ARG A 179 -2.70 16.47 -9.13
CA ARG A 179 -2.35 16.66 -10.55
C ARG A 179 -1.27 17.74 -10.70
N ALA A 180 -1.40 18.87 -10.02
CA ALA A 180 -0.40 19.94 -10.09
C ALA A 180 0.97 19.50 -9.54
N LEU A 181 1.00 18.69 -8.48
CA LEU A 181 2.23 18.08 -7.95
C LEU A 181 2.86 17.13 -8.96
N TYR A 182 2.05 16.23 -9.54
CA TYR A 182 2.51 15.26 -10.54
C TYR A 182 3.14 15.96 -11.75
N GLU A 183 2.44 16.94 -12.35
CA GLU A 183 2.96 17.67 -13.52
C GLU A 183 4.23 18.46 -13.19
N ARG A 184 4.31 19.07 -12.00
CA ARG A 184 5.53 19.78 -11.56
C ARG A 184 6.72 18.84 -11.41
N ALA A 185 6.52 17.67 -10.79
CA ALA A 185 7.56 16.66 -10.64
C ALA A 185 8.04 16.15 -12.00
N LYS A 186 7.11 15.85 -12.91
CA LYS A 186 7.41 15.43 -14.27
C LYS A 186 8.20 16.48 -15.06
N LEU A 187 7.86 17.77 -14.92
CA LEU A 187 8.63 18.86 -15.54
C LEU A 187 10.06 18.94 -15.02
N ARG A 188 10.28 18.73 -13.71
CA ARG A 188 11.62 18.67 -13.11
C ARG A 188 12.42 17.46 -13.62
N ALA A 189 11.75 16.35 -13.90
CA ALA A 189 12.34 15.13 -14.42
C ALA A 189 12.49 15.10 -15.96
N GLY A 190 12.30 16.22 -16.67
CA GLY A 190 12.53 16.30 -18.11
C GLY A 190 11.35 15.91 -19.02
N GLY A 191 10.13 15.74 -18.48
CA GLY A 191 8.90 15.84 -19.27
C GLY A 191 8.33 14.57 -19.94
N GLY A 192 8.78 13.36 -19.59
CA GLY A 192 8.47 12.12 -20.33
C GLY A 192 7.25 11.25 -19.92
N GLY A 193 6.87 11.15 -18.64
CA GLY A 193 5.90 10.14 -18.15
C GLY A 193 4.40 10.39 -18.42
N ARG A 194 3.54 9.37 -18.30
CA ARG A 194 2.06 9.52 -18.37
C ARG A 194 1.41 9.37 -16.99
N ALA A 195 0.55 10.33 -16.61
CA ALA A 195 -0.17 10.43 -15.32
C ALA A 195 -1.08 9.24 -14.92
N ASN A 196 -1.22 8.23 -15.78
CA ASN A 196 -2.08 7.05 -15.56
C ASN A 196 -1.25 5.76 -15.42
N MET A 197 0.08 5.83 -15.54
CA MET A 197 0.92 4.64 -15.69
C MET A 197 1.59 4.27 -14.38
N ARG A 198 1.23 3.09 -13.86
CA ARG A 198 1.95 2.36 -12.79
C ARG A 198 3.12 1.55 -13.37
N GLY A 199 3.88 2.16 -14.27
CA GLY A 199 4.98 1.52 -15.00
C GLY A 199 6.28 1.41 -14.19
N GLU A 200 7.27 0.71 -14.73
CA GLU A 200 8.62 0.58 -14.14
C GLU A 200 9.30 1.95 -13.94
N GLU A 201 9.03 2.90 -14.84
CA GLU A 201 9.48 4.29 -14.80
C GLU A 201 9.07 5.05 -13.53
N MET A 202 8.00 4.61 -12.85
CA MET A 202 7.62 5.21 -11.57
C MET A 202 8.42 4.67 -10.39
N MET A 203 9.09 3.52 -10.51
CA MET A 203 9.73 2.85 -9.38
C MET A 203 11.23 3.17 -9.27
N VAL A 204 11.83 3.71 -10.33
CA VAL A 204 13.23 4.15 -10.39
C VAL A 204 13.40 5.37 -11.31
N GLY A 205 14.47 6.12 -11.12
CA GLY A 205 14.83 7.26 -11.97
C GLY A 205 14.33 8.61 -11.47
N ASP A 206 14.58 9.64 -12.27
CA ASP A 206 14.42 11.05 -11.88
C ASP A 206 12.95 11.43 -11.60
N GLU A 207 11.98 10.85 -12.31
CA GLU A 207 10.55 11.09 -12.06
C GLU A 207 10.14 10.55 -10.68
N MET A 208 10.57 9.33 -10.34
CA MET A 208 10.30 8.75 -9.01
C MET A 208 10.88 9.63 -7.90
N GLN A 209 12.14 10.06 -8.04
CA GLN A 209 12.79 10.94 -7.07
C GLN A 209 12.08 12.29 -6.96
N ALA A 210 11.74 12.92 -8.08
CA ALA A 210 11.05 14.21 -8.09
C ALA A 210 9.65 14.12 -7.44
N LEU A 211 8.92 13.02 -7.67
CA LEU A 211 7.62 12.77 -7.02
C LEU A 211 7.79 12.53 -5.51
N GLU A 212 8.82 11.77 -5.12
CA GLU A 212 9.12 11.49 -3.73
C GLU A 212 9.45 12.79 -2.98
N GLU A 213 10.34 13.62 -3.52
CA GLU A 213 10.69 14.92 -2.95
C GLU A 213 9.47 15.86 -2.89
N ALA A 214 8.66 15.89 -3.96
CA ALA A 214 7.48 16.75 -4.03
C ALA A 214 6.41 16.37 -3.01
N VAL A 215 6.27 15.08 -2.69
CA VAL A 215 5.27 14.62 -1.72
C VAL A 215 5.80 14.66 -0.30
N TRP A 216 7.04 14.22 -0.08
CA TRP A 216 7.55 13.90 1.24
C TRP A 216 8.47 14.96 1.84
N ASP A 217 9.27 15.62 0.99
CA ASP A 217 10.34 16.54 1.41
C ASP A 217 9.99 17.99 1.13
N SER A 218 8.83 18.27 0.53
CA SER A 218 8.37 19.64 0.28
C SER A 218 8.20 20.40 1.61
N GLN A 219 9.12 21.33 1.86
CA GLN A 219 9.01 22.37 2.89
C GLN A 219 7.97 23.45 2.53
N ASP A 220 7.33 23.32 1.35
CA ASP A 220 6.20 24.17 0.94
C ASP A 220 5.01 23.87 1.87
N GLU A 221 4.86 24.68 2.92
CA GLU A 221 3.69 24.63 3.81
C GLU A 221 2.37 24.87 3.05
N ALA A 222 2.44 25.36 1.81
CA ALA A 222 1.32 25.66 0.94
C ALA A 222 0.71 24.43 0.22
N VAL A 223 1.36 23.26 0.22
CA VAL A 223 0.76 22.06 -0.40
C VAL A 223 -0.33 21.52 0.52
N GLU A 224 -1.57 21.84 0.18
CA GLU A 224 -2.74 21.40 0.93
C GLU A 224 -2.99 19.90 0.69
N GLY A 225 -2.71 19.07 1.69
CA GLY A 225 -2.92 17.63 1.68
C GLY A 225 -3.27 17.11 3.06
N VAL A 226 -3.72 15.86 3.11
CA VAL A 226 -4.02 15.16 4.36
C VAL A 226 -3.14 13.92 4.51
N GLU A 227 -2.84 13.55 5.75
CA GLU A 227 -2.04 12.37 6.05
C GLU A 227 -2.84 11.33 6.83
N ALA A 228 -2.73 10.07 6.43
CA ALA A 228 -3.24 8.91 7.13
C ALA A 228 -2.09 8.03 7.61
N GLN A 229 -2.07 7.73 8.91
CA GLN A 229 -1.18 6.72 9.48
C GLN A 229 -2.01 5.48 9.81
N LEU A 230 -1.74 4.38 9.12
CA LEU A 230 -2.44 3.11 9.27
C LEU A 230 -1.58 2.11 10.02
N SER A 231 -2.18 1.45 11.00
CA SER A 231 -1.63 0.29 11.70
C SER A 231 -2.54 -0.92 11.45
N VAL A 232 -2.08 -2.11 11.84
CA VAL A 232 -2.83 -3.37 11.71
C VAL A 232 -4.31 -3.24 12.10
N GLY A 233 -5.19 -3.67 11.20
CA GLY A 233 -6.65 -3.64 11.34
C GLY A 233 -7.30 -2.29 11.03
N ASP A 234 -6.54 -1.25 10.71
CA ASP A 234 -7.08 0.00 10.19
C ASP A 234 -7.41 -0.13 8.71
N GLY A 235 -8.48 0.53 8.28
CA GLY A 235 -8.76 0.75 6.87
C GLY A 235 -8.83 2.23 6.51
N LEU A 236 -8.61 2.54 5.25
CA LEU A 236 -8.70 3.87 4.66
C LEU A 236 -9.56 3.79 3.40
N HIS A 237 -10.64 4.55 3.38
CA HIS A 237 -11.34 4.85 2.15
C HIS A 237 -10.63 5.99 1.42
N ILE A 238 -10.24 5.74 0.17
CA ILE A 238 -9.65 6.72 -0.76
C ILE A 238 -10.71 6.98 -1.85
N PRO A 239 -11.28 8.20 -1.92
CA PRO A 239 -12.30 8.51 -2.90
C PRO A 239 -11.76 8.53 -4.34
N LEU A 240 -12.68 8.41 -5.30
CA LEU A 240 -12.34 8.51 -6.71
C LEU A 240 -11.57 9.81 -7.02
N GLY A 241 -10.50 9.68 -7.80
CA GLY A 241 -9.72 10.82 -8.30
C GLY A 241 -8.73 11.42 -7.29
N TRP A 242 -8.77 11.02 -6.02
CA TRP A 242 -7.77 11.45 -5.04
C TRP A 242 -6.40 10.87 -5.37
N TRP A 243 -5.39 11.74 -5.34
CA TRP A 243 -4.01 11.33 -5.49
C TRP A 243 -3.45 10.90 -4.14
N HIS A 244 -2.57 9.91 -4.15
CA HIS A 244 -1.96 9.42 -2.94
C HIS A 244 -0.57 8.81 -3.19
N ALA A 245 0.29 8.93 -2.20
CA ALA A 245 1.58 8.25 -2.12
C ALA A 245 1.65 7.48 -0.81
N VAL A 246 2.35 6.35 -0.81
CA VAL A 246 2.37 5.40 0.31
C VAL A 246 3.80 5.06 0.70
N ARG A 247 4.10 5.12 2.01
CA ARG A 247 5.35 4.64 2.60
C ARG A 247 5.05 3.60 3.67
N GLY A 248 5.62 2.39 3.52
CA GLY A 248 5.71 1.42 4.61
C GLY A 248 6.87 1.75 5.53
N THR A 249 6.61 1.80 6.83
CA THR A 249 7.59 2.15 7.87
C THR A 249 7.71 1.06 8.92
N GLY A 250 8.68 1.19 9.82
CA GLY A 250 8.92 0.27 10.91
C GLY A 250 9.75 -0.95 10.51
N GLU A 251 9.51 -2.08 11.17
CA GLU A 251 10.30 -3.30 11.05
C GLU A 251 9.42 -4.52 10.77
N GLY A 252 10.03 -5.58 10.23
CA GLY A 252 9.35 -6.85 9.99
C GLY A 252 8.51 -6.86 8.71
N ALA A 253 7.35 -7.50 8.77
CA ALA A 253 6.41 -7.64 7.68
C ALA A 253 5.53 -6.38 7.57
N ASN A 254 5.38 -5.90 6.34
CA ASN A 254 4.46 -4.82 5.98
C ASN A 254 3.51 -5.33 4.91
N CYS A 255 2.22 -5.40 5.25
CA CYS A 255 1.21 -5.99 4.37
C CYS A 255 -0.06 -5.16 4.35
N SER A 256 -0.64 -4.99 3.16
CA SER A 256 -1.94 -4.39 2.97
C SER A 256 -2.73 -5.14 1.90
N ALA A 257 -4.06 -5.07 1.99
CA ALA A 257 -4.97 -5.50 0.93
C ALA A 257 -5.89 -4.35 0.53
N ASN A 258 -6.30 -4.36 -0.73
CA ASN A 258 -7.15 -3.31 -1.29
C ASN A 258 -8.30 -3.89 -2.07
N TRP A 259 -9.40 -3.16 -2.06
CA TRP A 259 -10.57 -3.41 -2.89
C TRP A 259 -10.95 -2.13 -3.61
N TRP A 260 -10.85 -2.15 -4.94
CA TRP A 260 -11.37 -1.09 -5.79
C TRP A 260 -12.80 -1.41 -6.18
N PHE A 261 -13.72 -0.48 -5.95
CA PHE A 261 -15.16 -0.74 -6.04
C PHE A 261 -15.91 0.32 -6.85
N ARG A 262 -17.14 -0.02 -7.29
CA ARG A 262 -18.05 0.84 -8.06
C ARG A 262 -19.38 1.08 -7.35
#